data_AF-A0A2V6RI82-F1
#
_entry.id   AF-A0A2V6RI82-F1
#
_cell.length_a   1.000
_cell.length_b   1.000
_cell.length_c   1.000
_cell.angle_alpha   90.00
_cell.angle_beta   90.00
_cell.angle_gamma   90.00
#
_symmetry.space_group_name_H-M   'P 1'
#
loop_
_entity.id
_entity.type
_entity.pdbx_description
1 polymer ?
#
loop_
_entity_poly.entity_id
_entity_poly.type
_entity_poly.pdbx_seq_one_letter_code
_entity_poly.pdbx_strand_id
1 'polypeptide(L)'
;MSPGGHLVTTAIAGGAALAATGSIPLTAGIVGGGFLIDVDHVVDYVTVERRRELTPAAFLRYYTSGRARRFVLALHSYELLLALGVLAWAIDSMWLAGYLAGAVMHLVLDITFNGRLTPKNIFAFYSFGYRLAHRFDAEALFGSTPLIVPESFWRSFFLGARIARPRIRRGARPPLVTSVPSESRAPDIG
;
A
#
# COMPACT_ATOMS: atom_id res chain seq x y z
N MET A 1 -1.31 3.61 -4.40
CA MET A 1 -2.52 4.18 -5.00
C MET A 1 -3.75 3.43 -4.49
N SER A 2 -4.97 3.85 -4.86
CA SER A 2 -6.17 3.02 -4.67
C SER A 2 -6.36 2.07 -5.87
N PRO A 3 -7.07 0.94 -5.73
CA PRO A 3 -7.31 0.03 -6.85
C PRO A 3 -8.00 0.70 -8.05
N GLY A 4 -8.96 1.59 -7.79
CA GLY A 4 -9.61 2.38 -8.83
C GLY A 4 -8.69 3.39 -9.49
N GLY A 5 -7.71 3.92 -8.75
CA GLY A 5 -6.64 4.70 -9.33
C GLY A 5 -5.85 3.88 -10.35
N HIS A 6 -5.36 2.71 -9.96
CA HIS A 6 -4.61 1.80 -10.83
C HIS A 6 -5.38 1.40 -12.09
N LEU A 7 -6.69 1.14 -11.96
CA LEU A 7 -7.56 0.88 -13.11
C LEU A 7 -7.54 2.04 -14.11
N VAL A 8 -7.73 3.27 -13.62
CA VAL A 8 -7.79 4.47 -14.47
C VAL A 8 -6.44 4.74 -15.14
N THR A 9 -5.34 4.72 -14.39
CA THR A 9 -4.00 4.96 -14.96
C THR A 9 -3.62 3.88 -15.97
N THR A 10 -3.96 2.63 -15.71
CA THR A 10 -3.73 1.52 -16.63
C THR A 10 -4.55 1.65 -17.91
N ALA A 11 -5.82 2.04 -17.81
CA ALA A 11 -6.65 2.29 -18.98
C ALA A 11 -6.07 3.43 -19.85
N ILE A 12 -5.60 4.51 -19.23
CA ILE A 12 -4.95 5.63 -19.93
C ILE A 12 -3.65 5.15 -20.60
N ALA A 13 -2.78 4.44 -19.88
CA ALA A 13 -1.52 3.95 -20.41
C ALA A 13 -1.72 2.97 -21.58
N GLY A 14 -2.66 2.03 -21.43
CA GLY A 14 -3.03 1.09 -22.50
C GLY A 14 -3.59 1.82 -23.73
N GLY A 15 -4.51 2.77 -23.54
CA GLY A 15 -5.06 3.57 -24.63
C GLY A 15 -3.99 4.39 -25.37
N ALA A 16 -3.07 5.01 -24.62
CA ALA A 16 -1.95 5.76 -25.20
C ALA A 16 -1.01 4.84 -26.00
N ALA A 17 -0.68 3.66 -25.46
CA ALA A 17 0.16 2.69 -26.15
C ALA A 17 -0.49 2.18 -27.44
N LEU A 18 -1.79 1.88 -27.40
CA LEU A 18 -2.54 1.44 -28.58
C LEU A 18 -2.57 2.54 -29.64
N ALA A 19 -2.85 3.79 -29.26
CA ALA A 19 -2.88 4.91 -30.19
C ALA A 19 -1.51 5.19 -30.82
N ALA A 20 -0.42 5.04 -30.06
CA ALA A 20 0.94 5.32 -30.52
C ALA A 20 1.54 4.19 -31.38
N THR A 21 1.17 2.94 -31.14
CA THR A 21 1.86 1.77 -31.74
C THR A 21 0.96 0.87 -32.57
N GLY A 22 -0.36 0.91 -32.37
CA GLY A 22 -1.31 -0.07 -32.91
C GLY A 22 -1.15 -1.48 -32.36
N SER A 23 -0.25 -1.71 -31.39
CA SER A 23 0.13 -3.05 -30.93
C SER A 23 -0.83 -3.57 -29.86
N ILE A 24 -1.65 -4.55 -30.24
CA ILE A 24 -2.54 -5.27 -29.31
C ILE A 24 -1.74 -6.05 -28.25
N PRO A 25 -0.67 -6.81 -28.58
CA PRO A 25 0.13 -7.51 -27.57
C PRO A 25 0.70 -6.58 -26.50
N LEU A 26 1.25 -5.43 -26.92
CA LEU A 26 1.82 -4.44 -26.00
C LEU A 26 0.73 -3.88 -25.08
N THR A 27 -0.40 -3.47 -25.67
CA THR A 27 -1.53 -2.87 -24.95
C THR A 27 -2.14 -3.83 -23.94
N ALA A 28 -2.44 -5.06 -24.35
CA ALA A 28 -2.99 -6.08 -23.49
C ALA A 28 -2.00 -6.47 -22.37
N GLY A 29 -0.70 -6.53 -22.70
CA GLY A 29 0.37 -6.66 -21.72
C GLY A 29 0.31 -5.55 -20.68
N ILE A 30 0.29 -4.27 -21.09
CA ILE A 30 0.21 -3.11 -20.19
C ILE A 30 -1.02 -3.20 -19.28
N VAL A 31 -2.18 -3.59 -19.82
CA VAL A 31 -3.38 -3.78 -19.01
C VAL A 31 -3.21 -4.90 -17.99
N GLY A 32 -2.63 -6.02 -18.42
CA GLY A 32 -2.32 -7.16 -17.54
C GLY A 32 -1.37 -6.77 -16.41
N GLY A 33 -0.27 -6.10 -16.72
CA GLY A 33 0.71 -5.68 -15.73
C GLY A 33 0.24 -4.54 -14.85
N GLY A 34 -0.51 -3.59 -15.41
CA GLY A 34 -0.93 -2.38 -14.71
C GLY A 34 -2.10 -2.58 -13.74
N PHE A 35 -2.94 -3.61 -13.98
CA PHE A 35 -4.11 -3.85 -13.13
C PHE A 35 -4.22 -5.29 -12.62
N LEU A 36 -3.88 -6.31 -13.44
CA LEU A 36 -4.01 -7.70 -12.99
C LEU A 36 -2.87 -8.15 -12.07
N ILE A 37 -1.82 -7.35 -11.90
CA ILE A 37 -0.80 -7.58 -10.87
C ILE A 37 -1.42 -7.69 -9.46
N ASP A 38 -2.49 -6.93 -9.19
CA ASP A 38 -3.24 -6.95 -7.93
C ASP A 38 -3.96 -8.29 -7.65
N VAL A 39 -4.01 -9.20 -8.61
CA VAL A 39 -4.61 -10.53 -8.39
C VAL A 39 -3.84 -11.32 -7.33
N ASP A 40 -2.56 -11.04 -7.08
CA ASP A 40 -1.83 -11.69 -6.00
C ASP A 40 -2.40 -11.37 -4.61
N HIS A 41 -3.02 -10.21 -4.41
CA HIS A 41 -3.78 -9.93 -3.18
C HIS A 41 -4.97 -10.88 -3.02
N VAL A 42 -5.65 -11.26 -4.11
CA VAL A 42 -6.75 -12.23 -4.08
C VAL A 42 -6.22 -13.62 -3.76
N VAL A 43 -5.10 -14.00 -4.37
CA VAL A 43 -4.42 -15.27 -4.08
C VAL A 43 -4.01 -15.34 -2.61
N ASP A 44 -3.39 -14.29 -2.08
CA ASP A 44 -3.01 -14.20 -0.66
C ASP A 44 -4.23 -14.26 0.25
N TYR A 45 -5.31 -13.55 -0.09
CA TYR A 45 -6.55 -13.51 0.67
C TYR A 45 -7.15 -14.91 0.87
N VAL A 46 -7.15 -15.73 -0.19
CA VAL A 46 -7.73 -17.08 -0.15
C VAL A 46 -6.76 -18.10 0.42
N THR A 47 -5.49 -18.07 0.02
CA THR A 47 -4.54 -19.15 0.32
C THR A 47 -3.71 -18.91 1.58
N VAL A 48 -3.27 -17.68 1.79
CA VAL A 48 -2.41 -17.28 2.92
C VAL A 48 -3.25 -16.86 4.12
N GLU A 49 -4.21 -15.96 3.89
CA GLU A 49 -5.12 -15.44 4.92
C GLU A 49 -6.34 -16.35 5.16
N ARG A 50 -6.52 -17.38 4.33
CA ARG A 50 -7.56 -18.42 4.45
C ARG A 50 -8.97 -17.85 4.57
N ARG A 51 -9.22 -16.72 3.91
CA ARG A 51 -10.52 -16.05 3.92
C ARG A 51 -11.45 -16.74 2.92
N ARG A 52 -12.70 -16.97 3.34
CA ARG A 52 -13.71 -17.67 2.54
C ARG A 52 -14.81 -16.76 1.98
N GLU A 53 -14.89 -15.52 2.45
CA GLU A 53 -15.87 -14.55 1.96
C GLU A 53 -15.32 -13.89 0.68
N LEU A 54 -15.82 -14.32 -0.48
CA LEU A 54 -15.28 -13.96 -1.80
C LEU A 54 -15.96 -12.73 -2.43
N THR A 55 -16.72 -11.96 -1.67
CA THR A 55 -17.34 -10.74 -2.20
C THR A 55 -16.27 -9.64 -2.39
N PRO A 56 -16.32 -8.85 -3.48
CA PRO A 56 -15.38 -7.75 -3.67
C PRO A 56 -15.36 -6.76 -2.51
N ALA A 57 -16.52 -6.54 -1.88
CA ALA A 57 -16.65 -5.64 -0.75
C ALA A 57 -15.95 -6.18 0.51
N ALA A 58 -16.04 -7.48 0.78
CA ALA A 58 -15.35 -8.10 1.91
C ALA A 58 -13.84 -8.11 1.72
N PHE A 59 -13.39 -8.49 0.52
CA PHE A 59 -11.99 -8.47 0.11
C PHE A 59 -11.40 -7.06 0.26
N LEU A 60 -12.05 -6.05 -0.34
CA LEU A 60 -11.55 -4.70 -0.31
C LEU A 60 -11.49 -4.15 1.12
N ARG A 61 -12.57 -4.33 1.90
CA ARG A 61 -12.58 -3.95 3.33
C ARG A 61 -11.47 -4.63 4.10
N TYR A 62 -11.13 -5.89 3.80
CA TYR A 62 -10.10 -6.63 4.52
C TYR A 62 -8.72 -5.97 4.38
N TYR A 63 -8.32 -5.63 3.16
CA TYR A 63 -7.05 -4.96 2.94
C TYR A 63 -7.06 -3.49 3.35
N THR A 64 -8.13 -2.73 3.07
CA THR A 64 -8.17 -1.29 3.40
C THR A 64 -8.25 -1.03 4.90
N SER A 65 -8.80 -1.96 5.70
CA SER A 65 -8.83 -1.83 7.16
C SER A 65 -7.55 -2.30 7.86
N GLY A 66 -6.51 -2.70 7.11
CA GLY A 66 -5.27 -3.20 7.69
C GLY A 66 -5.43 -4.53 8.43
N ARG A 67 -6.44 -5.35 8.07
CA ARG A 67 -6.67 -6.66 8.71
C ARG A 67 -5.78 -7.78 8.17
N ALA A 68 -5.06 -7.53 7.07
CA ALA A 68 -4.09 -8.46 6.52
C ALA A 68 -2.99 -8.75 7.54
N ARG A 69 -2.67 -10.04 7.73
CA ARG A 69 -1.63 -10.47 8.67
C ARG A 69 -0.32 -10.74 7.94
N ARG A 70 -0.38 -11.06 6.66
CA ARG A 70 0.74 -11.43 5.81
C ARG A 70 0.63 -10.76 4.44
N PHE A 71 1.78 -10.40 3.88
CA PHE A 71 1.91 -9.85 2.53
C PHE A 71 2.93 -10.66 1.74
N VAL A 72 2.49 -11.71 1.04
CA VAL A 72 3.37 -12.50 0.16
C VAL A 72 3.52 -11.81 -1.19
N LEU A 73 2.42 -11.29 -1.76
CA LEU A 73 2.31 -10.48 -2.99
C LEU A 73 3.44 -10.75 -4.00
N ALA A 74 3.50 -11.97 -4.53
CA ALA A 74 4.63 -12.40 -5.34
C ALA A 74 4.77 -11.60 -6.65
N LEU A 75 3.65 -11.14 -7.23
CA LEU A 75 3.65 -10.34 -8.46
C LEU A 75 4.22 -8.94 -8.21
N HIS A 76 4.03 -8.42 -7.00
CA HIS A 76 4.66 -7.18 -6.52
C HIS A 76 6.11 -7.36 -6.07
N SER A 77 6.89 -8.21 -6.74
CA SER A 77 8.32 -8.40 -6.41
C SER A 77 9.27 -7.96 -7.51
N TYR A 78 10.33 -7.26 -7.12
CA TYR A 78 11.43 -6.92 -8.04
C TYR A 78 12.08 -8.17 -8.62
N GLU A 79 12.21 -9.22 -7.82
CA GLU A 79 12.83 -10.48 -8.22
C GLU A 79 12.02 -11.17 -9.32
N LEU A 80 10.69 -11.24 -9.20
CA LEU A 80 9.85 -11.81 -10.26
C LEU A 80 9.80 -10.90 -11.49
N LEU A 81 9.71 -9.58 -11.31
CA LEU A 81 9.76 -8.63 -12.42
C LEU A 81 11.07 -8.75 -13.21
N LEU A 82 12.21 -8.89 -12.53
CA LEU A 82 13.50 -9.10 -13.17
C LEU A 82 13.55 -10.42 -13.93
N ALA A 83 13.06 -11.51 -13.32
CA ALA A 83 12.99 -12.82 -13.99
C ALA A 83 12.09 -12.77 -15.24
N LEU A 84 10.94 -12.11 -15.15
CA LEU A 84 10.06 -11.87 -16.28
C LEU A 84 10.71 -10.97 -17.34
N GLY A 85 11.54 -10.01 -16.93
CA GLY A 85 12.34 -9.16 -17.83
C GLY A 85 13.36 -9.95 -18.64
N VAL A 86 14.12 -10.82 -17.98
CA VAL A 86 15.07 -11.73 -18.64
C VAL A 86 14.32 -12.65 -19.60
N LEU A 87 13.17 -13.20 -19.17
CA LEU A 87 12.34 -14.03 -20.03
C LEU A 87 11.82 -13.26 -21.25
N ALA A 88 11.25 -12.08 -21.05
CA ALA A 88 10.72 -11.23 -22.12
C ALA A 88 11.77 -10.95 -23.19
N TRP A 89 13.00 -10.66 -22.76
CA TRP A 89 14.15 -10.47 -23.65
C TRP A 89 14.55 -11.77 -24.37
N ALA A 90 14.63 -12.90 -23.64
CA ALA A 90 15.07 -14.16 -24.20
C ALA A 90 14.13 -14.72 -25.28
N ILE A 91 12.82 -14.43 -25.20
CA ILE A 91 11.81 -14.91 -26.15
C ILE A 91 11.21 -13.80 -27.03
N ASP A 92 11.78 -12.60 -27.00
CA ASP A 92 11.33 -11.41 -27.75
C ASP A 92 9.80 -11.16 -27.67
N SER A 93 9.23 -11.28 -26.45
CA SER A 93 7.78 -11.27 -26.26
C SER A 93 7.25 -9.87 -25.96
N MET A 94 6.55 -9.29 -26.94
CA MET A 94 5.85 -8.01 -26.79
C MET A 94 4.76 -8.04 -25.71
N TRP A 95 4.13 -9.20 -25.47
CA TRP A 95 3.16 -9.39 -24.39
C TRP A 95 3.81 -9.22 -23.02
N LEU A 96 4.96 -9.86 -22.80
CA LEU A 96 5.70 -9.77 -21.55
C LEU A 96 6.34 -8.38 -21.39
N ALA A 97 6.83 -7.77 -22.46
CA ALA A 97 7.33 -6.41 -22.43
C ALA A 97 6.23 -5.42 -22.00
N GLY A 98 5.01 -5.56 -22.55
CA GLY A 98 3.85 -4.78 -22.12
C GLY A 98 3.48 -5.03 -20.66
N TYR A 99 3.44 -6.31 -20.23
CA TYR A 99 3.19 -6.67 -18.83
C TYR A 99 4.19 -6.01 -17.89
N LEU A 100 5.48 -6.06 -18.21
CA LEU A 100 6.52 -5.42 -17.41
C LEU A 100 6.35 -3.90 -17.36
N ALA A 101 6.04 -3.25 -18.48
CA ALA A 101 5.80 -1.81 -18.51
C ALA A 101 4.61 -1.42 -17.61
N GLY A 102 3.50 -2.15 -17.72
CA GLY A 102 2.32 -1.94 -16.86
C GLY A 102 2.63 -2.20 -15.38
N ALA A 103 3.33 -3.29 -15.06
CA ALA A 103 3.66 -3.68 -13.70
C ALA A 103 4.66 -2.71 -13.04
N VAL A 104 5.68 -2.26 -13.77
CA VAL A 104 6.61 -1.22 -13.28
C VAL A 104 5.86 0.08 -12.99
N MET A 105 4.99 0.50 -13.91
CA MET A 105 4.12 1.67 -13.68
C MET A 105 3.29 1.49 -12.40
N HIS A 106 2.65 0.33 -12.23
CA HIS A 106 1.87 0.03 -11.03
C HIS A 106 2.69 0.17 -9.74
N LEU A 107 3.87 -0.46 -9.69
CA LEU A 107 4.77 -0.38 -8.52
C LEU A 107 5.22 1.06 -8.24
N VAL A 108 5.55 1.84 -9.27
CA VAL A 108 5.94 3.25 -9.12
C VAL A 108 4.80 4.07 -8.53
N LEU A 109 3.56 3.85 -8.99
CA LEU A 109 2.38 4.53 -8.45
C LEU A 109 2.16 4.17 -6.98
N ASP A 110 2.35 2.91 -6.60
CA ASP A 110 2.26 2.55 -5.20
C ASP A 110 3.36 3.14 -4.35
N ILE A 111 4.62 3.07 -4.79
CA ILE A 111 5.75 3.68 -4.08
C ILE A 111 5.48 5.17 -3.83
N THR A 112 5.00 5.87 -4.86
CA THR A 112 4.76 7.31 -4.83
C THR A 112 3.57 7.69 -3.94
N PHE A 113 2.44 7.00 -4.07
CA PHE A 113 1.20 7.39 -3.39
C PHE A 113 0.98 6.69 -2.04
N ASN A 114 1.53 5.49 -1.84
CA ASN A 114 1.43 4.72 -0.60
C ASN A 114 2.72 4.77 0.25
N GLY A 115 3.80 5.40 -0.21
CA GLY A 115 5.07 5.55 0.53
C GLY A 115 4.96 6.06 1.96
N ARG A 116 3.91 6.83 2.26
CA ARG A 116 3.65 7.36 3.61
C ARG A 116 2.99 6.35 4.55
N LEU A 117 2.50 5.22 4.05
CA LEU A 117 1.82 4.17 4.80
C LEU A 117 2.80 3.08 5.29
N THR A 118 4.03 3.06 4.79
CA THR A 118 5.10 2.09 5.13
C THR A 118 6.20 2.80 5.92
N PRO A 119 6.13 2.85 7.27
CA PRO A 119 7.02 3.66 8.08
C PRO A 119 8.48 3.19 8.13
N LYS A 120 8.79 1.98 7.60
CA LYS A 120 10.15 1.42 7.64
C LYS A 120 10.92 1.67 6.35
N ASN A 121 10.50 1.06 5.24
CA ASN A 121 11.15 1.24 3.94
C ASN A 121 10.24 0.72 2.82
N ILE A 122 9.55 1.63 2.11
CA ILE A 122 8.63 1.22 1.04
C ILE A 122 9.35 0.54 -0.13
N PHE A 123 10.58 0.93 -0.44
CA PHE A 123 11.34 0.33 -1.53
C PHE A 123 11.71 -1.12 -1.20
N ALA A 124 12.18 -1.36 0.02
CA ALA A 124 12.50 -2.71 0.46
C ALA A 124 11.27 -3.63 0.51
N PHE A 125 10.08 -3.08 0.78
CA PHE A 125 8.83 -3.87 0.79
C PHE A 125 8.58 -4.61 -0.52
N TYR A 126 8.92 -4.01 -1.67
CA TYR A 126 8.76 -4.66 -2.98
C TYR A 126 9.84 -5.70 -3.30
N SER A 127 10.82 -5.94 -2.42
CA SER A 127 11.65 -7.14 -2.50
C SER A 127 10.90 -8.33 -1.88
N PHE A 128 10.78 -9.42 -2.62
CA PHE A 128 10.28 -10.68 -2.09
C PHE A 128 11.19 -11.21 -0.99
N GLY A 129 12.51 -11.14 -1.19
CA GLY A 129 13.50 -11.56 -0.20
C GLY A 129 13.38 -10.79 1.11
N TYR A 130 13.15 -9.47 1.05
CA TYR A 130 12.92 -8.64 2.23
C TYR A 130 11.65 -9.05 2.98
N ARG A 131 10.54 -9.28 2.27
CA ARG A 131 9.29 -9.75 2.89
C ARG A 131 9.45 -11.14 3.50
N LEU A 132 10.15 -12.05 2.82
CA LEU A 132 10.47 -13.38 3.34
C LEU A 132 11.32 -13.31 4.62
N ALA A 133 12.33 -12.43 4.66
CA ALA A 133 13.16 -12.22 5.85
C ALA A 133 12.35 -11.72 7.06
N HIS A 134 11.24 -11.01 6.80
CA HIS A 134 10.26 -10.58 7.80
C HIS A 134 9.09 -11.55 7.95
N ARG A 135 9.22 -12.78 7.41
CA ARG A 135 8.21 -13.86 7.47
C ARG A 135 6.84 -13.46 6.90
N PHE A 136 6.87 -12.50 5.98
CA PHE A 136 5.72 -11.83 5.37
C PHE A 136 4.83 -11.07 6.36
N ASP A 137 5.25 -10.87 7.61
CA ASP A 137 4.41 -10.33 8.67
C ASP A 137 4.01 -8.86 8.41
N ALA A 138 2.71 -8.59 8.35
CA ALA A 138 2.18 -7.29 7.99
C ALA A 138 2.53 -6.19 9.00
N GLU A 139 2.51 -6.51 10.30
CA GLU A 139 2.87 -5.56 11.35
C GLU A 139 4.37 -5.25 11.34
N ALA A 140 5.21 -6.26 11.07
CA ALA A 140 6.63 -6.08 10.89
C ALA A 140 6.96 -5.21 9.66
N LEU A 141 6.16 -5.27 8.60
CA LEU A 141 6.38 -4.56 7.34
C LEU A 141 5.77 -3.14 7.30
N PHE A 142 4.53 -2.97 7.78
CA PHE A 142 3.74 -1.72 7.72
C PHE A 142 3.50 -1.06 9.08
N GLY A 143 3.80 -1.74 10.19
CA GLY A 143 3.39 -1.30 11.53
C GLY A 143 1.88 -1.37 11.73
N SER A 144 1.42 -0.87 12.89
CA SER A 144 0.05 -1.03 13.38
C SER A 144 -0.73 0.31 13.36
N THR A 145 -0.45 1.17 12.37
CA THR A 145 -1.05 2.51 12.29
C THR A 145 -2.57 2.43 12.05
N PRO A 146 -3.41 3.10 12.85
CA PRO A 146 -4.84 3.07 12.65
C PRO A 146 -5.25 3.71 11.31
N LEU A 147 -6.09 3.02 10.56
CA LEU A 147 -6.59 3.45 9.26
C LEU A 147 -8.08 3.83 9.35
N ILE A 148 -8.46 4.90 8.65
CA ILE A 148 -9.84 5.32 8.40
C ILE A 148 -10.25 4.77 7.03
N VAL A 149 -11.26 3.91 7.02
CA VAL A 149 -11.78 3.27 5.81
C VAL A 149 -13.12 3.89 5.42
N PRO A 150 -13.32 4.26 4.14
CA PRO A 150 -14.63 4.70 3.68
C PRO A 150 -15.69 3.60 3.80
N GLU A 151 -16.90 3.95 4.27
CA GLU A 151 -17.98 2.96 4.47
C GLU A 151 -18.45 2.28 3.19
N SER A 152 -18.44 3.02 2.06
CA SER A 152 -18.92 2.49 0.78
C SER A 152 -17.80 1.82 -0.03
N PHE A 153 -18.17 0.76 -0.75
CA PHE A 153 -17.27 0.04 -1.64
C PHE A 153 -16.59 0.97 -2.66
N TRP A 154 -17.38 1.77 -3.39
CA TRP A 154 -16.84 2.66 -4.42
C TRP A 154 -15.90 3.73 -3.87
N ARG A 155 -16.20 4.28 -2.69
CA ARG A 155 -15.26 5.20 -2.03
C ARG A 155 -14.00 4.50 -1.61
N SER A 156 -14.09 3.30 -1.05
CA SER A 156 -12.89 2.50 -0.73
C SER A 156 -12.08 2.16 -1.99
N PHE A 157 -12.75 1.85 -3.10
CA PHE A 157 -12.11 1.45 -4.35
C PHE A 157 -11.35 2.60 -4.99
N PHE A 158 -11.93 3.81 -5.04
CA PHE A 158 -11.29 4.97 -5.67
C PHE A 158 -10.46 5.84 -4.72
N LEU A 159 -10.79 5.91 -3.43
CA LEU A 159 -10.11 6.78 -2.47
C LEU A 159 -9.14 6.05 -1.54
N GLY A 160 -9.27 4.73 -1.39
CA GLY A 160 -8.47 3.94 -0.46
C GLY A 160 -8.70 4.29 1.02
N ALA A 161 -7.82 3.77 1.88
CA ALA A 161 -7.78 4.09 3.30
C ALA A 161 -6.83 5.27 3.59
N ARG A 162 -7.05 5.96 4.70
CA ARG A 162 -6.21 7.09 5.15
C ARG A 162 -5.73 6.89 6.57
N ILE A 163 -4.51 7.32 6.89
CA ILE A 163 -4.02 7.31 8.27
C ILE A 163 -4.92 8.18 9.15
N ALA A 164 -5.37 7.63 10.28
CA ALA A 164 -6.02 8.43 11.31
C ALA A 164 -5.00 9.41 11.90
N ARG A 165 -5.22 10.72 11.73
CA ARG A 165 -4.37 11.71 12.41
C ARG A 165 -4.60 11.58 13.93
N PRO A 166 -3.54 11.62 14.75
CA PRO A 166 -3.71 11.68 16.20
C PRO A 166 -4.55 12.91 16.53
N ARG A 167 -5.65 12.70 17.24
CA ARG A 167 -6.51 13.78 17.73
C ARG A 167 -5.71 14.52 18.79
N ILE A 168 -5.00 15.59 18.40
CA ILE A 168 -4.42 16.53 19.37
C ILE A 168 -5.61 17.07 20.17
N ARG A 169 -5.75 16.63 21.41
CA ARG A 169 -6.68 17.22 22.39
C ARG A 169 -6.21 18.67 22.62
N ARG A 170 -6.65 19.60 21.78
CA ARG A 170 -6.65 21.03 22.13
C ARG A 170 -7.65 21.21 23.27
N GLY A 171 -7.18 21.22 24.51
CA GLY A 171 -8.04 21.49 25.67
C GLY A 171 -7.69 20.85 27.00
N ALA A 172 -6.53 20.20 27.17
CA ALA A 172 -6.06 19.94 28.52
C ALA A 172 -5.50 21.26 29.08
N ARG A 173 -6.31 22.00 29.86
CA ARG A 173 -5.78 23.06 30.72
C ARG A 173 -4.69 22.44 31.60
N PRO A 174 -3.49 23.02 31.70
CA PRO A 174 -2.53 22.56 32.69
C PRO A 174 -3.17 22.65 34.08
N PRO A 175 -2.90 21.69 34.99
CA PRO A 175 -3.40 21.78 36.35
C PRO A 175 -2.92 23.09 36.95
N LEU A 176 -3.83 23.85 37.57
CA LEU A 176 -3.48 25.03 38.35
C LEU A 176 -2.47 24.59 39.41
N VAL A 177 -1.23 25.04 39.27
CA VAL A 177 -0.26 25.04 40.35
C VAL A 177 -0.80 26.03 41.37
N THR A 178 -1.44 25.53 42.42
CA THR A 178 -1.71 26.32 43.62
C THR A 178 -0.37 26.58 44.28
N SER A 179 0.18 27.78 44.08
CA SER A 179 1.30 28.28 44.86
C SER A 179 0.92 28.31 46.33
N VAL A 180 1.64 27.55 47.14
CA VAL A 180 1.63 27.67 48.60
C VAL A 180 2.34 29.01 48.95
N PRO A 181 1.77 29.90 49.76
CA PRO A 181 2.46 31.10 50.20
C PRO A 181 3.58 30.72 51.17
N SER A 182 4.79 31.22 50.94
CA SER A 182 5.89 31.12 51.91
C SER A 182 5.61 32.04 53.09
N GLU A 183 5.37 31.50 54.28
CA GLU A 183 5.41 32.28 55.50
C GLU A 183 6.87 32.65 55.82
N SER A 184 7.08 33.96 55.89
CA SER A 184 8.29 34.64 56.32
C SER A 184 8.59 34.34 57.79
N ARG A 185 9.76 33.75 58.08
CA ARG A 185 10.40 33.91 59.39
C ARG A 185 11.34 35.10 59.34
N ALA A 186 11.01 36.14 60.10
CA ALA A 186 11.97 37.17 60.50
C ALA A 186 12.96 36.57 61.53
N PRO A 187 14.21 37.06 61.59
CA PRO A 187 15.15 36.67 62.63
C PRO A 187 14.90 37.53 63.87
N ASP A 188 14.82 36.90 65.04
CA ASP A 188 14.93 37.61 66.31
C ASP A 188 16.33 37.38 66.90
N ILE A 189 16.89 38.50 67.32
CA ILE A 189 18.22 38.74 67.86
C ILE A 189 18.16 38.59 69.38
N GLY A 190 19.08 37.80 69.95
CA GLY A 190 19.27 37.62 71.39
C GLY A 190 20.35 36.61 71.68
#